data_AF-A0A2D6M0Z2-F1
#
_entry.id   AF-A0A2D6M0Z2-F1
#
_cell.length_a   1.000
_cell.length_b   1.000
_cell.length_c   1.000
_cell.angle_alpha   90.00
_cell.angle_beta   90.00
_cell.angle_gamma   90.00
#
_symmetry.space_group_name_H-M   'P 1'
#
loop_
_entity.id
_entity.type
_entity.pdbx_description
1 polymer ?
#
loop_
_entity_poly.entity_id
_entity_poly.type
_entity_poly.pdbx_seq_one_letter_code
_entity_poly.pdbx_strand_id
1 'polypeptide(L)'
;MKKWLALIGLLILAVILYNLDLAKIASILVGINLGFFALGVVLDLGSAVLKAKKWQVLVNVEQRVLTFWRAVEYFFSGFFLSILTPGRVGDLARALYLKRETNNLGESLSTVILDRLIDVVLLFSLGFVAIVSFTAIFGKEIMPIELLFGLSALLVIFGLLILKKNFIGFFLKPFFNAFVPEKFKESLKMTFDGFYGFFGKIRAHPKRLAGASAIGLFTWFMAFFSSYLFILALGIEIEF
;
A
#
# COMPACT_ATOMS: atom_id res chain seq x y z
N MET A 1 -3.49 2.39 29.74
CA MET A 1 -3.28 1.24 28.83
C MET A 1 -2.23 1.46 27.73
N LYS A 2 -2.13 2.64 27.08
CA LYS A 2 -1.16 2.87 25.96
C LYS A 2 0.35 2.84 26.32
N LYS A 3 0.74 3.10 27.58
CA LYS A 3 2.16 3.20 28.00
C LYS A 3 2.91 1.85 27.98
N TRP A 4 2.23 0.74 28.25
CA TRP A 4 2.85 -0.59 28.32
C TRP A 4 3.26 -1.11 26.94
N LEU A 5 2.51 -0.79 25.87
CA LEU A 5 2.90 -1.13 24.50
C LEU A 5 4.19 -0.42 24.06
N ALA A 6 4.35 0.84 24.45
CA ALA A 6 5.59 1.58 24.19
C ALA A 6 6.78 0.98 24.95
N LEU A 7 6.58 0.56 26.20
CA LEU A 7 7.61 -0.14 26.99
C LEU A 7 7.98 -1.50 26.38
N ILE A 8 7.00 -2.27 25.90
CA ILE A 8 7.26 -3.54 25.19
C ILE A 8 8.06 -3.27 23.91
N GLY A 9 7.69 -2.25 23.12
CA GLY A 9 8.42 -1.87 21.92
C GLY A 9 9.87 -1.45 22.21
N LEU A 10 10.09 -0.65 23.25
CA LEU A 10 11.43 -0.26 23.70
C LEU A 10 12.24 -1.45 24.22
N LEU A 11 11.61 -2.37 24.93
CA LEU A 11 12.25 -3.59 25.44
C LEU A 11 12.66 -4.53 24.30
N ILE A 12 11.77 -4.73 23.31
CA ILE A 12 12.11 -5.49 22.09
C ILE A 12 13.27 -4.81 21.35
N LEU A 13 13.23 -3.50 21.17
CA LEU A 13 14.32 -2.76 20.54
C LEU A 13 15.64 -2.92 21.31
N ALA A 14 15.61 -2.83 22.65
CA ALA A 14 16.78 -3.03 23.49
C ALA A 14 17.34 -4.45 23.38
N VAL A 15 16.48 -5.47 23.36
CA VAL A 15 16.90 -6.87 23.14
C VAL A 15 17.52 -7.05 21.76
N ILE A 16 16.94 -6.46 20.71
CA ILE A 16 17.52 -6.50 19.36
C ILE A 16 18.91 -5.84 19.38
N LEU A 17 19.03 -4.62 19.91
CA LEU A 17 20.30 -3.89 19.97
C LEU A 17 21.37 -4.61 20.80
N TYR A 18 20.98 -5.27 21.89
CA TYR A 18 21.89 -6.07 22.72
C TYR A 18 22.45 -7.29 21.99
N ASN A 19 21.66 -7.89 21.10
CA ASN A 19 22.09 -9.06 20.30
C ASN A 19 22.85 -8.67 19.02
N LEU A 20 22.91 -7.39 18.67
CA LEU A 20 23.58 -6.91 17.47
C LEU A 20 25.02 -6.51 17.77
N ASP A 21 25.94 -6.90 16.89
CA ASP A 21 27.30 -6.37 16.88
C ASP A 21 27.29 -4.95 16.29
N LEU A 22 27.19 -3.95 17.18
CA LEU A 22 27.17 -2.54 16.79
C LEU A 22 28.46 -2.11 16.08
N ALA A 23 29.61 -2.72 16.40
CA ALA A 23 30.87 -2.42 15.72
C ALA A 23 30.84 -2.92 14.28
N LYS A 24 30.32 -4.13 14.06
CA LYS A 24 30.10 -4.66 12.71
C LYS A 24 29.12 -3.80 11.92
N ILE A 25 27.98 -3.39 12.50
CA ILE A 25 27.04 -2.47 11.85
C ILE A 25 27.72 -1.16 11.46
N ALA A 26 28.46 -0.54 12.38
CA ALA A 26 29.17 0.70 12.10
C ALA A 26 30.18 0.54 10.96
N SER A 27 30.92 -0.59 10.93
CA SER A 27 31.87 -0.88 9.85
C SER A 27 31.18 -1.00 8.48
N ILE A 28 30.02 -1.68 8.43
CA ILE A 28 29.21 -1.79 7.21
C ILE A 28 28.72 -0.41 6.76
N LEU A 29 28.20 0.41 7.68
CA LEU A 29 27.70 1.76 7.37
C LEU A 29 28.79 2.70 6.83
N VAL A 30 30.01 2.62 7.37
CA VAL A 30 31.16 3.40 6.88
C VAL A 30 31.63 2.91 5.51
N GLY A 31 31.51 1.61 5.24
CA GLY A 31 31.87 1.00 3.95
C GLY A 31 30.84 1.14 2.83
N ILE A 32 29.70 1.82 3.07
CA ILE A 32 28.63 1.92 2.07
C ILE A 32 29.13 2.63 0.81
N ASN A 33 28.82 2.04 -0.35
CA ASN A 33 28.96 2.74 -1.62
C ASN A 33 27.86 3.81 -1.75
N LEU A 34 28.25 5.08 -1.51
CA LEU A 34 27.34 6.22 -1.54
C LEU A 34 26.67 6.43 -2.91
N GLY A 35 27.30 6.00 -4.01
CA GLY A 35 26.74 6.11 -5.35
C GLY A 35 25.49 5.24 -5.52
N PHE A 36 25.60 3.95 -5.19
CA PHE A 36 24.45 3.04 -5.22
C PHE A 36 23.38 3.44 -4.20
N PHE A 37 23.78 3.86 -3.00
CA PHE A 37 22.86 4.34 -1.98
C PHE A 37 22.06 5.57 -2.46
N ALA A 38 22.74 6.59 -2.99
CA ALA A 38 22.07 7.79 -3.49
C ALA A 38 21.12 7.50 -4.66
N LEU A 39 21.51 6.61 -5.58
CA LEU A 39 20.63 6.18 -6.66
C LEU A 39 19.38 5.44 -6.15
N GLY A 40 19.52 4.56 -5.16
CA GLY A 40 18.37 3.91 -4.50
C GLY A 40 17.42 4.93 -3.87
N VAL A 41 17.95 5.91 -3.13
CA VAL A 41 17.14 7.00 -2.54
C VAL A 41 16.40 7.80 -3.61
N VAL A 42 17.07 8.16 -4.72
CA VAL A 42 16.43 8.88 -5.83
C VAL A 42 15.30 8.05 -6.47
N LEU A 43 15.50 6.75 -6.65
CA LEU A 43 14.48 5.85 -7.18
C LEU A 43 13.28 5.71 -6.23
N ASP A 44 13.51 5.62 -4.92
CA ASP A 44 12.43 5.54 -3.93
C ASP A 44 11.61 6.84 -3.89
N LEU A 45 12.27 8.01 -3.93
CA LEU A 45 11.60 9.30 -4.03
C LEU A 45 10.81 9.43 -5.33
N GLY A 46 11.41 9.05 -6.47
CA GLY A 46 10.73 9.03 -7.76
C GLY A 46 9.53 8.09 -7.76
N SER A 47 9.65 6.92 -7.15
CA SER A 47 8.56 5.94 -6.98
C SER A 47 7.43 6.52 -6.13
N ALA A 48 7.73 7.25 -5.05
CA ALA A 48 6.72 7.94 -4.24
C ALA A 48 5.93 8.99 -5.05
N VAL A 49 6.61 9.79 -5.87
CA VAL A 49 5.98 10.77 -6.77
C VAL A 49 5.11 10.08 -7.83
N LEU A 50 5.57 8.97 -8.40
CA LEU A 50 4.80 8.17 -9.36
C LEU A 50 3.59 7.49 -8.71
N LYS A 51 3.65 7.09 -7.45
CA LYS A 51 2.48 6.61 -6.70
C LYS A 51 1.43 7.71 -6.53
N ALA A 52 1.85 8.96 -6.33
CA ALA A 52 0.92 10.09 -6.36
C ALA A 52 0.29 10.28 -7.76
N LYS A 53 1.07 10.12 -8.84
CA LYS A 53 0.55 10.14 -10.22
C LYS A 53 -0.45 9.01 -10.47
N LYS A 54 -0.15 7.78 -10.04
CA LYS A 54 -1.04 6.63 -10.12
C LYS A 54 -2.38 6.94 -9.48
N TRP A 55 -2.35 7.43 -8.24
CA TRP A 55 -3.57 7.80 -7.53
C TRP A 55 -4.33 8.94 -8.23
N GLN A 56 -3.63 9.94 -8.76
CA GLN A 56 -4.24 11.01 -9.57
C GLN A 56 -5.01 10.46 -10.79
N VAL A 57 -4.52 9.40 -11.43
CA VAL A 57 -5.21 8.76 -12.56
C VAL A 57 -6.53 8.13 -12.11
N LEU A 58 -6.56 7.51 -10.92
CA LEU A 58 -7.76 6.91 -10.33
C LEU A 58 -8.78 7.94 -9.84
N VAL A 59 -8.32 9.09 -9.33
CA VAL A 59 -9.20 10.16 -8.85
C VAL A 59 -9.91 10.87 -10.01
N ASN A 60 -9.19 11.17 -11.10
CA ASN A 60 -9.73 11.92 -12.24
C ASN A 60 -10.51 11.03 -13.23
N VAL A 61 -11.34 10.10 -12.74
CA VAL A 61 -12.24 9.28 -13.56
C VAL A 61 -13.37 10.13 -14.12
N GLU A 62 -13.96 11.00 -13.30
CA GLU A 62 -14.82 12.08 -13.77
C GLU A 62 -13.97 13.34 -13.98
N GLN A 63 -14.24 14.06 -15.06
CA GLN A 63 -13.32 15.10 -15.54
C GLN A 63 -13.13 16.22 -14.51
N ARG A 64 -11.85 16.43 -14.14
CA ARG A 64 -11.27 17.62 -13.50
C ARG A 64 -11.56 17.82 -12.02
N VAL A 65 -10.81 17.11 -11.16
CA VAL A 65 -10.82 17.38 -9.72
C VAL A 65 -9.42 17.64 -9.16
N LEU A 66 -8.39 16.89 -9.58
CA LEU A 66 -7.09 16.93 -8.90
C LEU A 66 -5.89 17.16 -9.85
N THR A 67 -5.17 18.27 -9.65
CA THR A 67 -3.90 18.54 -10.34
C THR A 67 -2.79 17.61 -9.83
N PHE A 68 -1.72 17.46 -10.62
CA PHE A 68 -0.64 16.53 -10.26
C PHE A 68 0.05 16.93 -8.95
N TRP A 69 0.40 18.21 -8.80
CA TRP A 69 1.08 18.69 -7.60
C TRP A 69 0.21 18.65 -6.35
N ARG A 70 -1.11 18.86 -6.46
CA ARG A 70 -2.03 18.61 -5.34
C ARG A 70 -2.10 17.13 -4.97
N ALA A 71 -2.08 16.24 -5.96
CA ALA A 71 -2.03 14.80 -5.69
C ALA A 71 -0.73 14.41 -4.96
N VAL A 72 0.42 14.99 -5.35
CA VAL A 72 1.70 14.82 -4.65
C VAL A 72 1.61 15.32 -3.22
N GLU A 73 1.12 16.54 -3.00
CA GLU A 73 0.94 17.13 -1.66
C GLU A 73 0.07 16.24 -0.75
N TYR A 74 -1.09 15.79 -1.25
CA TYR A 74 -2.00 14.94 -0.49
C TYR A 74 -1.41 13.56 -0.23
N PHE A 75 -0.69 13.00 -1.21
CA PHE A 75 0.01 11.72 -1.07
C PHE A 75 1.07 11.79 0.02
N PHE A 76 1.97 12.79 -0.01
CA PHE A 76 3.02 12.92 0.99
C PHE A 76 2.47 13.25 2.38
N SER A 77 1.38 14.01 2.47
CA SER A 77 0.67 14.26 3.73
C SER A 77 0.13 12.96 4.35
N GLY A 78 -0.52 12.11 3.54
CA GLY A 78 -0.97 10.79 3.97
C GLY A 78 0.19 9.84 4.28
N PHE A 79 1.26 9.89 3.49
CA PHE A 79 2.45 9.08 3.67
C PHE A 79 3.16 9.38 5.00
N PHE A 80 3.32 10.67 5.35
CA PHE A 80 3.87 11.08 6.64
C PHE A 80 3.07 10.49 7.82
N LEU A 81 1.74 10.58 7.77
CA LEU A 81 0.88 9.98 8.80
C LEU A 81 0.95 8.44 8.77
N SER A 82 1.19 7.83 7.60
CA SER A 82 1.33 6.38 7.47
C SER A 82 2.56 5.84 8.19
N ILE A 83 3.65 6.62 8.23
CA ILE A 83 4.87 6.25 8.96
C ILE A 83 4.60 6.21 10.47
N LEU A 84 3.77 7.13 10.97
CA LEU A 84 3.46 7.27 12.39
C LEU A 84 2.33 6.35 12.87
N THR A 85 1.62 5.68 11.96
CA THR A 85 0.43 4.88 12.29
C THR A 85 0.64 3.40 11.99
N PRO A 86 0.18 2.49 12.87
CA PRO A 86 0.28 1.06 12.61
C PRO A 86 -0.53 0.68 11.36
N GLY A 87 -0.01 -0.28 10.58
CA GLY A 87 -0.69 -0.78 9.38
C GLY A 87 -0.84 0.24 8.25
N ARG A 88 -0.12 1.37 8.29
CA ARG A 88 -0.21 2.46 7.30
C ARG A 88 -1.61 3.07 7.16
N VAL A 89 -2.42 3.04 8.23
CA VAL A 89 -3.79 3.60 8.23
C VAL A 89 -3.81 5.09 7.94
N GLY A 90 -2.74 5.82 8.27
CA GLY A 90 -2.56 7.24 7.97
C GLY A 90 -2.64 7.58 6.48
N ASP A 91 -2.44 6.62 5.57
CA ASP A 91 -2.57 6.84 4.12
C ASP A 91 -4.02 7.17 3.74
N LEU A 92 -4.99 6.71 4.54
CA LEU A 92 -6.40 7.05 4.37
C LEU A 92 -6.68 8.53 4.63
N ALA A 93 -5.80 9.24 5.34
CA ALA A 93 -5.95 10.67 5.58
C ALA A 93 -5.97 11.49 4.29
N ARG A 94 -5.35 11.00 3.19
CA ARG A 94 -5.43 11.68 1.90
C ARG A 94 -6.84 11.75 1.31
N ALA A 95 -7.73 10.85 1.71
CA ALA A 95 -9.15 10.93 1.38
C ALA A 95 -9.84 12.12 2.06
N LEU A 96 -9.37 12.56 3.24
CA LEU A 96 -9.93 13.72 3.93
C LEU A 96 -9.58 15.03 3.19
N TYR A 97 -8.40 15.11 2.58
CA TYR A 97 -8.05 16.23 1.71
C TYR A 97 -8.85 16.18 0.41
N LEU A 98 -8.94 15.00 -0.23
CA LEU A 98 -9.72 14.83 -1.46
C LEU A 98 -11.22 15.09 -1.27
N LYS A 99 -11.77 14.84 -0.08
CA LYS A 99 -13.16 15.15 0.27
C LYS A 99 -13.50 16.61 0.00
N ARG A 100 -12.54 17.54 0.17
CA ARG A 100 -12.75 18.97 -0.06
C ARG A 100 -13.03 19.28 -1.53
N GLU A 101 -12.56 18.42 -2.44
CA GLU A 101 -12.73 18.58 -3.88
C GLU A 101 -13.93 17.77 -4.40
N THR A 102 -14.20 16.60 -3.82
CA THR A 102 -15.30 15.71 -4.25
C THR A 102 -16.62 15.95 -3.51
N ASN A 103 -16.60 16.65 -2.38
CA ASN A 103 -17.70 16.74 -1.40
C ASN A 103 -18.25 15.39 -0.92
N ASN A 104 -17.53 14.29 -1.17
CA ASN A 104 -17.97 12.94 -0.83
C ASN A 104 -16.81 12.13 -0.22
N LEU A 105 -16.93 11.86 1.08
CA LEU A 105 -15.90 11.11 1.81
C LEU A 105 -15.84 9.63 1.35
N GLY A 106 -16.99 9.04 1.01
CA GLY A 106 -17.08 7.67 0.56
C GLY A 106 -16.36 7.44 -0.76
N GLU A 107 -16.63 8.31 -1.73
CA GLU A 107 -15.93 8.35 -3.00
C GLU A 107 -14.42 8.59 -2.79
N SER A 108 -14.05 9.57 -1.97
CA SER A 108 -12.65 9.85 -1.66
C SER A 108 -11.92 8.65 -1.06
N LEU A 109 -12.51 7.97 -0.08
CA LEU A 109 -11.95 6.76 0.54
C LEU A 109 -11.82 5.62 -0.46
N SER A 110 -12.83 5.42 -1.31
CA SER A 110 -12.80 4.35 -2.31
C SER A 110 -11.65 4.50 -3.31
N THR A 111 -11.24 5.73 -3.65
CA THR A 111 -10.06 5.96 -4.51
C THR A 111 -8.77 5.48 -3.86
N VAL A 112 -8.62 5.71 -2.54
CA VAL A 112 -7.44 5.30 -1.76
C VAL A 112 -7.44 3.79 -1.57
N ILE A 113 -8.60 3.21 -1.26
CA ILE A 113 -8.73 1.75 -1.12
C ILE A 113 -8.42 1.05 -2.45
N LEU A 114 -8.96 1.54 -3.57
CA LEU A 114 -8.65 0.98 -4.87
C LEU A 114 -7.16 1.08 -5.19
N ASP A 115 -6.52 2.21 -4.90
CA ASP A 115 -5.08 2.39 -5.09
C ASP A 115 -4.26 1.35 -4.31
N ARG A 116 -4.66 1.03 -3.07
CA ARG A 116 -4.04 -0.02 -2.25
C ARG A 116 -4.35 -1.43 -2.74
N LEU A 117 -5.57 -1.70 -3.19
CA LEU A 117 -5.93 -3.00 -3.76
C LEU A 117 -5.11 -3.30 -5.02
N ILE A 118 -4.88 -2.30 -5.87
CA ILE A 118 -3.97 -2.43 -7.02
C ILE A 118 -2.57 -2.81 -6.55
N ASP A 119 -2.03 -2.13 -5.54
CA ASP A 119 -0.69 -2.44 -5.01
C ASP A 119 -0.59 -3.85 -4.44
N VAL A 120 -1.61 -4.31 -3.70
CA VAL A 120 -1.66 -5.67 -3.14
C VAL A 120 -1.74 -6.71 -4.24
N VAL A 121 -2.61 -6.53 -5.24
CA VAL A 121 -2.76 -7.46 -6.36
C VAL A 121 -1.48 -7.53 -7.19
N LEU A 122 -0.83 -6.40 -7.45
CA LEU A 122 0.44 -6.36 -8.17
C LEU A 122 1.55 -7.03 -7.37
N LEU A 123 1.70 -6.70 -6.09
CA LEU A 123 2.73 -7.31 -5.23
C LEU A 123 2.54 -8.83 -5.14
N PHE A 124 1.31 -9.28 -4.94
CA PHE A 124 1.00 -10.70 -4.82
C PHE A 124 1.25 -11.43 -6.14
N SER A 125 0.85 -10.85 -7.27
CA SER A 125 1.15 -11.40 -8.60
C SER A 125 2.65 -11.49 -8.87
N LEU A 126 3.41 -10.46 -8.53
CA LEU A 126 4.87 -10.44 -8.69
C LEU A 126 5.55 -11.47 -7.79
N GLY A 127 5.09 -11.60 -6.54
CA GLY A 127 5.56 -12.63 -5.60
C GLY A 127 5.25 -14.05 -6.08
N PHE A 128 4.05 -14.28 -6.62
CA PHE A 128 3.67 -15.55 -7.22
C PHE A 128 4.62 -15.93 -8.36
N VAL A 129 4.83 -15.02 -9.32
CA VAL A 129 5.76 -15.23 -10.44
C VAL A 129 7.17 -15.49 -9.92
N ALA A 130 7.64 -14.72 -8.96
CA ALA A 130 8.98 -14.89 -8.39
C ALA A 130 9.17 -16.27 -7.74
N ILE A 131 8.22 -16.75 -6.95
CA ILE A 131 8.30 -18.06 -6.27
C ILE A 131 8.28 -19.21 -7.28
N VAL A 132 7.39 -19.14 -8.27
CA VAL A 132 7.30 -20.17 -9.33
C VAL A 132 8.57 -20.19 -10.18
N SER A 133 9.05 -19.02 -10.62
CA SER A 133 10.29 -18.92 -11.39
C SER A 133 11.51 -19.39 -10.58
N PHE A 134 11.60 -19.05 -9.29
CA PHE A 134 12.68 -19.52 -8.43
C PHE A 134 12.71 -21.05 -8.35
N THR A 135 11.55 -21.66 -8.09
CA THR A 135 11.44 -23.12 -8.02
C THR A 135 11.80 -23.77 -9.34
N ALA A 136 11.37 -23.20 -10.47
CA ALA A 136 11.67 -23.72 -11.80
C ALA A 136 13.15 -23.61 -12.19
N ILE A 137 13.84 -22.55 -11.75
CA ILE A 137 15.25 -22.29 -12.10
C ILE A 137 16.19 -23.07 -11.18
N PHE A 138 15.93 -23.09 -9.88
CA PHE A 138 16.84 -23.66 -8.88
C PHE A 138 16.43 -25.05 -8.37
N GLY A 139 15.26 -25.55 -8.77
CA GLY A 139 14.74 -26.85 -8.32
C GLY A 139 14.44 -26.90 -6.81
N LYS A 140 14.40 -25.75 -6.14
CA LYS A 140 14.19 -25.64 -4.69
C LYS A 140 12.85 -24.99 -4.40
N GLU A 141 11.97 -25.76 -3.77
CA GLU A 141 10.68 -25.26 -3.31
C GLU A 141 10.87 -24.38 -2.07
N ILE A 142 10.56 -23.08 -2.20
CA ILE A 142 10.52 -22.15 -1.06
C ILE A 142 9.22 -22.32 -0.27
N MET A 143 8.15 -22.69 -0.96
CA MET A 143 6.79 -22.75 -0.42
C MET A 143 5.97 -23.81 -1.16
N PRO A 144 5.15 -24.61 -0.46
CA PRO A 144 4.27 -25.58 -1.11
C PRO A 144 3.35 -24.91 -2.13
N ILE A 145 3.25 -25.49 -3.32
CA ILE A 145 2.51 -24.90 -4.42
C ILE A 145 1.01 -24.78 -4.12
N GLU A 146 0.45 -25.72 -3.36
CA GLU A 146 -0.94 -25.73 -2.91
C GLU A 146 -1.24 -24.52 -2.03
N LEU A 147 -0.30 -24.16 -1.14
CA LEU A 147 -0.45 -23.01 -0.26
C LEU A 147 -0.39 -21.70 -1.06
N LEU A 148 0.49 -21.61 -2.06
CA LEU A 148 0.58 -20.46 -2.95
C LEU A 148 -0.72 -20.26 -3.74
N PHE A 149 -1.27 -21.32 -4.34
CA PHE A 149 -2.55 -21.27 -5.04
C PHE A 149 -3.72 -20.98 -4.09
N GLY A 150 -3.71 -21.55 -2.88
CA GLY A 150 -4.70 -21.28 -1.83
C GLY A 150 -4.74 -19.80 -1.44
N LEU A 151 -3.58 -19.18 -1.19
CA LEU A 151 -3.50 -17.75 -0.88
C LEU A 151 -3.94 -16.87 -2.05
N SER A 152 -3.61 -17.26 -3.28
CA SER A 152 -4.05 -16.60 -4.51
C SER A 152 -5.58 -16.61 -4.63
N ALA A 153 -6.19 -17.77 -4.41
CA ALA A 153 -7.63 -17.94 -4.45
C ALA A 153 -8.32 -17.13 -3.34
N LEU A 154 -7.78 -17.14 -2.11
CA LEU A 154 -8.29 -16.33 -1.00
C LEU A 154 -8.25 -14.83 -1.31
N LEU A 155 -7.16 -14.34 -1.91
CA LEU A 155 -7.04 -12.94 -2.31
C LEU A 155 -8.11 -12.55 -3.35
N VAL A 156 -8.33 -13.40 -4.36
CA VAL A 156 -9.35 -13.18 -5.40
C VAL A 156 -10.75 -13.19 -4.78
N ILE A 157 -11.07 -14.20 -3.95
CA ILE A 157 -12.36 -14.31 -3.26
C ILE A 157 -12.59 -13.07 -2.40
N PHE A 158 -11.61 -12.67 -1.59
CA PHE A 158 -11.69 -11.49 -0.74
C PHE A 158 -11.92 -10.21 -1.56
N GLY A 159 -11.20 -10.03 -2.66
CA GLY A 159 -11.40 -8.92 -3.59
C GLY A 159 -12.82 -8.88 -4.18
N LEU A 160 -13.34 -10.03 -4.62
CA LEU A 160 -14.71 -10.14 -5.14
C LEU A 160 -15.77 -9.86 -4.08
N LEU A 161 -15.54 -10.27 -2.83
CA LEU A 161 -16.44 -10.00 -1.71
C LEU A 161 -16.50 -8.51 -1.35
N ILE A 162 -15.36 -7.81 -1.34
CA ILE A 162 -15.30 -6.35 -1.08
C ILE A 162 -16.16 -5.56 -2.09
N LEU A 163 -16.18 -6.00 -3.35
CA LEU A 163 -16.97 -5.35 -4.41
C LEU A 163 -18.49 -5.53 -4.23
N LYS A 164 -18.94 -6.51 -3.43
CA LYS A 164 -20.37 -6.74 -3.18
C LYS A 164 -20.88 -5.82 -2.07
N LYS A 165 -21.83 -4.93 -2.41
CA LYS A 165 -22.51 -4.02 -1.46
C LYS A 165 -23.07 -4.72 -0.22
N ASN A 166 -23.60 -5.92 -0.41
CA ASN A 166 -24.22 -6.70 0.65
C ASN A 166 -23.20 -7.25 1.66
N PHE A 167 -21.96 -7.54 1.24
CA PHE A 167 -20.96 -8.18 2.10
C PHE A 167 -20.44 -7.21 3.16
N ILE A 168 -19.96 -6.03 2.75
CA ILE A 168 -19.48 -5.02 3.71
C ILE A 168 -20.65 -4.54 4.58
N GLY A 169 -21.83 -4.34 3.99
CA GLY A 169 -23.03 -3.99 4.74
C GLY A 169 -23.39 -5.04 5.81
N PHE A 170 -23.27 -6.33 5.50
CA PHE A 170 -23.53 -7.41 6.47
C PHE A 170 -22.56 -7.39 7.66
N PHE A 171 -21.26 -7.23 7.41
CA PHE A 171 -20.26 -7.18 8.48
C PHE A 171 -20.30 -5.88 9.29
N LEU A 172 -20.58 -4.74 8.66
CA LEU A 172 -20.55 -3.43 9.33
C LEU A 172 -21.88 -3.05 9.98
N LYS A 173 -23.02 -3.58 9.55
CA LYS A 173 -24.35 -3.34 10.16
C LYS A 173 -24.43 -3.58 11.68
N PRO A 174 -23.97 -4.73 12.23
CA PRO A 174 -24.07 -4.98 13.68
C PRO A 174 -23.22 -3.98 14.48
N PHE A 175 -22.00 -3.67 14.01
CA PHE A 175 -21.15 -2.65 14.63
C PHE A 175 -21.77 -1.25 14.53
N PHE A 176 -22.34 -0.93 13.37
CA PHE A 176 -22.97 0.36 13.11
C PHE A 176 -24.18 0.60 14.01
N ASN A 177 -25.08 -0.37 14.13
CA ASN A 177 -26.28 -0.23 14.96
C ASN A 177 -25.96 -0.15 16.45
N ALA A 178 -24.86 -0.77 16.91
CA ALA A 178 -24.45 -0.77 18.30
C ALA A 178 -23.65 0.48 18.72
N PHE A 179 -22.78 1.00 17.85
CA PHE A 179 -21.82 2.06 18.22
C PHE A 179 -22.06 3.42 17.56
N VAL A 180 -22.93 3.54 16.55
CA VAL A 180 -23.14 4.80 15.82
C VAL A 180 -24.45 5.48 16.25
N PRO A 181 -24.39 6.70 16.84
CA PRO A 181 -25.58 7.49 17.16
C PRO A 181 -26.44 7.81 15.93
N GLU A 182 -27.77 7.85 16.09
CA GLU A 182 -28.75 8.13 15.02
C GLU A 182 -28.38 9.34 14.15
N LYS A 183 -27.90 10.42 14.78
CA LYS A 183 -27.47 11.67 14.10
C LYS A 183 -26.37 11.48 13.03
N PHE A 184 -25.60 10.40 13.07
CA PHE A 184 -24.53 10.13 12.11
C PHE A 184 -24.89 9.05 11.08
N LYS A 185 -26.02 8.36 11.24
CA LYS A 185 -26.38 7.23 10.38
C LYS A 185 -26.59 7.64 8.93
N GLU A 186 -27.22 8.79 8.70
CA GLU A 186 -27.46 9.33 7.37
C GLU A 186 -26.15 9.72 6.65
N SER A 187 -25.23 10.40 7.36
CA SER A 187 -23.90 10.75 6.84
C SER A 187 -23.08 9.52 6.44
N LEU A 188 -23.16 8.45 7.25
CA LEU A 188 -22.50 7.19 6.96
C LEU A 188 -23.16 6.46 5.80
N LYS A 189 -24.49 6.46 5.67
CA LYS A 189 -25.18 5.90 4.50
C LYS A 189 -24.74 6.59 3.21
N MET A 190 -24.67 7.93 3.21
CA MET A 190 -24.13 8.69 2.07
C MET A 190 -22.67 8.33 1.75
N THR A 191 -21.87 8.07 2.79
CA THR A 191 -20.48 7.59 2.64
C THR A 191 -20.43 6.19 2.01
N PHE A 192 -21.30 5.25 2.43
CA PHE A 192 -21.39 3.92 1.81
C PHE A 192 -21.86 3.98 0.36
N ASP A 193 -22.85 4.81 0.06
CA ASP A 193 -23.37 4.94 -1.31
C ASP A 193 -22.33 5.58 -2.23
N GLY A 194 -21.61 6.61 -1.77
CA GLY A 194 -20.48 7.20 -2.49
C GLY A 194 -19.34 6.22 -2.73
N PHE A 195 -19.03 5.38 -1.74
CA PHE A 195 -18.00 4.34 -1.84
C PHE A 195 -18.28 3.37 -2.99
N TYR A 196 -19.49 2.78 -3.02
CA TYR A 196 -19.85 1.85 -4.08
C TYR A 196 -20.13 2.53 -5.43
N GLY A 197 -20.60 3.78 -5.42
CA GLY A 197 -20.78 4.59 -6.62
C GLY A 197 -19.48 4.72 -7.41
N PHE A 198 -18.37 5.00 -6.73
CA PHE A 198 -17.05 5.07 -7.38
C PHE A 198 -16.62 3.76 -8.05
N PHE A 199 -16.84 2.60 -7.42
CA PHE A 199 -16.52 1.31 -8.04
C PHE A 199 -17.33 1.05 -9.32
N GLY A 200 -18.56 1.57 -9.41
CA GLY A 200 -19.34 1.60 -10.65
C GLY A 200 -18.68 2.49 -11.72
N LYS A 201 -18.30 3.72 -11.35
CA LYS A 201 -17.67 4.70 -12.24
C LYS A 201 -16.33 4.22 -12.81
N ILE A 202 -15.43 3.69 -11.98
CA ILE A 202 -14.12 3.20 -12.43
C ILE A 202 -14.24 1.98 -13.35
N ARG A 203 -15.23 1.11 -13.12
CA ARG A 203 -15.49 -0.04 -14.00
C ARG A 203 -15.88 0.39 -15.41
N ALA A 204 -16.55 1.53 -15.56
CA ALA A 204 -16.85 2.13 -16.87
C ALA A 204 -15.61 2.74 -17.55
N HIS A 205 -14.49 2.90 -16.84
CA HIS A 205 -13.26 3.53 -17.34
C HIS A 205 -12.04 2.59 -17.25
N PRO A 206 -12.04 1.43 -17.94
CA PRO A 206 -10.98 0.43 -17.83
C PRO A 206 -9.59 0.97 -18.21
N LYS A 207 -9.51 1.94 -19.13
CA LYS A 207 -8.24 2.60 -19.50
C LYS A 207 -7.57 3.30 -18.32
N ARG A 208 -8.35 3.88 -17.40
CA ARG A 208 -7.83 4.54 -16.18
C ARG A 208 -7.29 3.51 -15.21
N LEU A 209 -8.02 2.42 -15.01
CA LEU A 209 -7.58 1.31 -14.17
C LEU A 209 -6.30 0.68 -14.73
N ALA A 210 -6.26 0.39 -16.03
CA ALA A 210 -5.07 -0.15 -16.70
C ALA A 210 -3.87 0.80 -16.60
N GLY A 211 -4.07 2.11 -16.82
CA GLY A 211 -3.02 3.11 -16.67
C GLY A 211 -2.48 3.20 -15.24
N ALA A 212 -3.36 3.17 -14.24
CA ALA A 212 -2.96 3.13 -12.83
C ALA A 212 -2.19 1.85 -12.50
N SER A 213 -2.65 0.69 -12.97
CA SER A 213 -1.94 -0.58 -12.79
C SER A 213 -0.57 -0.60 -13.47
N ALA A 214 -0.44 -0.02 -14.67
CA ALA A 214 0.84 0.09 -15.37
C ALA A 214 1.85 0.97 -14.62
N ILE A 215 1.40 2.13 -14.11
CA ILE A 215 2.22 2.97 -13.23
C ILE A 215 2.58 2.19 -11.96
N GLY A 216 1.62 1.48 -11.37
CA GLY A 216 1.85 0.63 -10.19
C GLY A 216 2.93 -0.42 -10.41
N LEU A 217 2.86 -1.15 -11.54
CA LEU A 217 3.85 -2.16 -11.91
C LEU A 217 5.25 -1.54 -12.05
N PHE A 218 5.34 -0.38 -12.71
CA PHE A 218 6.59 0.35 -12.83
C PHE A 218 7.13 0.83 -11.48
N THR A 219 6.27 1.28 -10.56
CA THR A 219 6.70 1.66 -9.21
C THR A 219 7.20 0.48 -8.38
N TRP A 220 6.66 -0.73 -8.59
CA TRP A 220 7.17 -1.96 -7.97
C TRP A 220 8.52 -2.37 -8.56
N PHE A 221 8.68 -2.28 -9.88
CA PHE A 221 9.99 -2.47 -10.51
C PHE A 221 11.05 -1.53 -9.93
N MET A 222 10.73 -0.23 -9.83
CA MET A 222 11.63 0.75 -9.19
C MET A 222 11.96 0.38 -7.75
N ALA A 223 10.98 -0.10 -6.97
CA ALA A 223 11.20 -0.49 -5.58
C ALA A 223 12.12 -1.72 -5.45
N PHE A 224 11.94 -2.74 -6.30
CA PHE A 224 12.84 -3.90 -6.32
C PHE A 224 14.24 -3.53 -6.81
N PHE A 225 14.33 -2.69 -7.83
CA PHE A 225 15.63 -2.22 -8.34
C PHE A 225 16.36 -1.36 -7.31
N SER A 226 15.65 -0.46 -6.61
CA SER A 226 16.18 0.31 -5.48
C SER A 226 16.68 -0.59 -4.36
N SER A 227 15.92 -1.63 -4.00
CA SER A 227 16.33 -2.63 -3.01
C SER A 227 17.61 -3.35 -3.42
N TYR A 228 17.74 -3.72 -4.70
CA TYR A 228 18.96 -4.31 -5.24
C TYR A 228 20.16 -3.35 -5.16
N LEU A 229 19.96 -2.06 -5.47
CA LEU A 229 21.01 -1.05 -5.29
C LEU A 229 21.42 -0.89 -3.83
N PHE A 230 20.51 -0.98 -2.87
CA PHE A 230 20.87 -0.95 -1.45
C PHE A 230 21.68 -2.17 -1.03
N ILE A 231 21.39 -3.35 -1.57
CA ILE A 231 22.19 -4.55 -1.33
C ILE A 231 23.61 -4.37 -1.88
N LEU A 232 23.76 -3.88 -3.11
CA LEU A 232 25.06 -3.54 -3.70
C LEU A 232 25.78 -2.45 -2.89
N ALA A 233 25.04 -1.45 -2.41
CA ALA A 233 25.59 -0.36 -1.60
C ALA A 233 26.18 -0.87 -0.29
N LEU A 234 25.57 -1.90 0.31
CA LEU A 234 26.02 -2.52 1.56
C LEU A 234 27.15 -3.56 1.35
N GLY A 235 27.50 -3.89 0.11
CA GLY A 235 28.50 -4.91 -0.20
C GLY A 235 28.09 -6.31 0.25
N ILE A 236 26.78 -6.58 0.36
CA ILE A 236 26.27 -7.90 0.75
C ILE A 236 26.30 -8.79 -0.51
N GLU A 237 27.11 -9.85 -0.47
CA GLU A 237 27.11 -10.88 -1.51
C GLU A 237 25.80 -11.68 -1.43
N ILE A 238 25.08 -11.76 -2.56
CA ILE A 238 23.88 -12.58 -2.67
C ILE A 238 24.31 -13.95 -3.21
N GLU A 239 24.47 -14.92 -2.33
CA GLU A 239 24.59 -16.34 -2.72
C GLU A 239 23.20 -16.88 -3.08
N PHE A 240 23.05 -17.50 -4.26
CA PHE A 240 21.81 -18.13 -4.73
C PHE A 240 21.91 -19.66 -4.71
#